data_AF-A0A355AS90-F1
#
_entry.id   AF-A0A355AS90-F1
#
_cell.length_a   1.000
_cell.length_b   1.000
_cell.length_c   1.000
_cell.angle_alpha   90.00
_cell.angle_beta   90.00
_cell.angle_gamma   90.00
#
_symmetry.space_group_name_H-M   'P 1'
#
loop_
_entity.id
_entity.type
_entity.pdbx_description
1 polymer ?
#
loop_
_entity_poly.entity_id
_entity_poly.type
_entity_poly.pdbx_seq_one_letter_code
_entity_poly.pdbx_strand_id
1 'polypeptide(L)' 'MSFSDRDGTIWMDGEMVPWREAKVHVLTHSLHYGLGVFEGVRAYQSEQGTAIFRL' A
#
# COMPACT_ATOMS: atom_id res chain seq x y z
N MET A 1 15.03 9.34 4.81
CA MET A 1 14.11 8.38 5.47
C MET A 1 13.63 7.39 4.42
N SER A 2 13.53 6.09 4.75
CA SER A 2 13.10 5.05 3.81
C SER A 2 11.57 4.89 3.78
N PHE A 3 11.01 4.43 2.67
CA PHE A 3 9.61 3.97 2.63
C PHE A 3 9.43 2.60 3.27
N SER A 4 10.47 1.77 3.39
CA SER A 4 10.37 0.41 3.95
C SER A 4 10.46 0.35 5.48
N ASP A 5 10.96 1.40 6.14
CA ASP A 5 11.19 1.44 7.59
C ASP A 5 10.26 2.48 8.24
N ARG A 6 9.03 2.05 8.54
CA ARG A 6 7.98 2.86 9.16
C ARG A 6 7.15 2.02 10.12
N ASP A 7 6.51 2.67 11.08
CA ASP A 7 5.49 2.06 11.92
C ASP A 7 4.12 2.12 11.23
N GLY A 8 3.21 1.20 11.60
CA GLY A 8 1.90 1.05 11.00
C GLY A 8 1.74 -0.30 10.29
N THR A 9 0.69 -0.39 9.48
CA THR A 9 0.27 -1.64 8.83
C THR A 9 -0.02 -1.44 7.35
N ILE A 10 0.22 -2.47 6.53
CA ILE A 10 -0.15 -2.52 5.11
C ILE A 10 -1.15 -3.68 4.94
N TRP A 11 -2.19 -3.49 4.13
CA TRP A 11 -3.07 -4.58 3.74
C TRP A 11 -2.44 -5.33 2.57
N MET A 12 -2.20 -6.64 2.72
CA MET A 12 -1.56 -7.49 1.72
C MET A 12 -2.20 -8.89 1.76
N ASP A 13 -2.64 -9.39 0.61
CA ASP A 13 -3.16 -10.75 0.42
C ASP A 13 -4.27 -11.19 1.41
N GLY A 14 -5.13 -10.25 1.83
CA GLY A 14 -6.27 -10.53 2.72
C GLY A 14 -6.06 -10.10 4.17
N GLU A 15 -4.85 -9.72 4.57
CA GLU A 15 -4.49 -9.49 5.97
C GLU A 15 -3.81 -8.13 6.20
N MET A 16 -3.93 -7.60 7.42
CA MET A 16 -3.17 -6.43 7.86
C MET A 16 -1.81 -6.89 8.41
N VAL A 17 -0.73 -6.66 7.66
CA VAL A 17 0.63 -7.02 8.08
C VAL A 17 1.38 -5.81 8.63
N PRO A 18 2.33 -5.97 9.56
CA PRO A 18 3.24 -4.90 9.94
C PRO A 18 3.94 -4.29 8.72
N TRP A 19 4.10 -2.96 8.70
CA TRP A 19 4.65 -2.25 7.53
C TRP A 19 5.99 -2.83 7.04
N ARG A 20 6.86 -3.22 7.96
CA ARG A 20 8.18 -3.80 7.66
C ARG A 20 8.13 -5.21 7.11
N GLU A 21 7.00 -5.90 7.20
CA GLU A 21 6.80 -7.30 6.76
C GLU A 21 6.12 -7.41 5.40
N ALA A 22 5.55 -6.33 4.86
CA ALA A 22 5.02 -6.27 3.49
C ALA A 22 6.16 -6.34 2.44
N LYS A 23 6.72 -7.53 2.26
CA LYS A 23 7.87 -7.82 1.39
C LYS A 23 7.46 -8.74 0.25
N VAL A 24 8.16 -8.59 -0.87
CA VAL A 24 8.13 -9.55 -1.99
C VAL A 24 9.56 -10.01 -2.28
N HIS A 25 9.70 -11.19 -2.90
CA HIS A 25 11.02 -11.70 -3.28
C HIS A 25 11.61 -10.87 -4.42
N VAL A 26 12.94 -10.79 -4.51
CA VAL A 26 13.63 -10.03 -5.57
C VAL A 26 13.36 -10.57 -6.97
N LEU A 27 12.85 -11.81 -7.10
CA LEU A 27 12.48 -12.45 -8.36
C LEU A 27 10.98 -12.35 -8.68
N THR A 28 10.23 -11.43 -8.05
CA THR A 28 8.81 -11.22 -8.38
C THR A 28 8.64 -10.77 -9.82
N HIS A 29 7.79 -11.46 -10.58
CA HIS A 29 7.59 -11.25 -12.01
C HIS A 29 7.33 -9.78 -12.39
N SER A 30 6.42 -9.09 -11.69
CA SER A 30 6.08 -7.69 -11.98
C SER A 30 7.26 -6.73 -11.83
N LEU A 31 8.26 -7.07 -11.01
CA LEU A 31 9.48 -6.27 -10.85
C LEU A 31 10.40 -6.38 -12.07
N HIS A 32 10.43 -7.53 -12.74
CA HIS A 32 11.32 -7.79 -13.89
C HIS A 32 10.65 -7.53 -15.23
N TYR A 33 9.33 -7.73 -15.31
CA TYR A 33 8.59 -7.71 -16.58
C TYR A 33 7.49 -6.65 -16.64
N GLY A 34 7.34 -5.82 -15.60
CA GLY A 34 6.45 -4.65 -15.62
C GLY A 34 4.95 -4.95 -15.67
N LEU A 35 4.54 -6.23 -15.68
CA LEU A 35 3.13 -6.61 -15.70
C LEU A 35 2.52 -6.48 -14.29
N GLY A 36 1.76 -5.41 -14.09
CA GLY A 36 1.02 -5.12 -12.87
C GLY A 36 0.16 -3.87 -13.06
N VAL A 37 -0.83 -3.69 -12.20
CA VAL A 37 -1.69 -2.50 -12.20
C VAL A 37 -1.74 -1.93 -10.78
N PHE A 38 -1.90 -0.62 -10.67
CA PHE A 38 -2.08 0.07 -9.40
C PHE A 38 -3.07 1.23 -9.58
N GLU A 39 -3.68 1.65 -8.48
CA GLU A 39 -4.55 2.82 -8.44
C GLU A 39 -4.02 3.87 -7.47
N GLY A 40 -4.45 5.11 -7.67
CA GLY A 40 -4.07 6.25 -6.85
C GLY A 40 -5.30 6.87 -6.19
N VAL A 41 -5.47 6.65 -4.88
CA VAL A 41 -6.62 7.15 -4.13
C VAL A 41 -6.18 8.19 -3.10
N ARG A 42 -7.03 9.21 -2.87
CA ARG A 42 -6.80 10.25 -1.85
C ARG A 42 -7.91 10.24 -0.80
N ALA A 43 -7.50 10.34 0.45
CA ALA A 43 -8.39 10.60 1.59
C ALA A 43 -8.21 12.05 2.05
N TYR A 44 -9.31 12.68 2.45
CA TYR A 44 -9.35 14.07 2.90
C TYR A 44 -10.05 14.17 4.25
N GLN A 45 -9.67 15.16 5.05
CA GLN A 45 -10.45 15.55 6.22
C GLN A 45 -11.71 16.27 5.73
N SER A 46 -12.88 15.76 6.09
CA SER A 46 -14.18 16.40 5.83
C SER A 46 -14.86 16.78 7.15
N GLU A 47 -15.97 17.52 7.06
CA GLU A 47 -16.79 17.87 8.24
C GLU A 47 -17.30 16.65 9.01
N GLN A 48 -17.43 15.49 8.34
CA GLN A 48 -17.93 14.23 8.91
C GLN A 48 -16.80 13.26 9.29
N GLY A 49 -15.53 13.68 9.17
CA GLY A 49 -14.34 12.84 9.41
C GLY A 49 -13.54 12.54 8.15
N THR A 50 -12.58 11.62 8.23
CA THR A 50 -11.75 11.22 7.09
C THR A 50 -12.61 10.50 6.05
N ALA A 51 -12.64 11.03 4.82
CA ALA A 51 -13.42 10.48 3.71
C ALA A 51 -12.52 10.17 2.51
N ILE A 52 -12.78 9.07 1.83
CA ILE A 52 -12.09 8.67 0.61
C ILE A 52 -12.90 9.20 -0.59
N PHE A 53 -12.26 9.95 -1.49
CA PHE A 53 -12.96 10.54 -2.62
C PHE A 53 -13.14 9.52 -3.76
N ARG A 54 -14.40 9.18 -4.06
CA ARG A 54 -14.80 8.25 -5.14
C ARG A 54 -14.18 6.85 -5.00
N LEU A 55 -14.24 6.29 -3.78
CA LEU A 55 -13.99 4.86 -3.56
C LEU A 55 -15.10 4.01 -4.19
#